data_AF-A0A7E4VV28-F1
#
_entry.id   AF-A0A7E4VV28-F1
#
_cell.length_a   1.000
_cell.length_b   1.000
_cell.length_c   1.000
_cell.angle_alpha   90.00
_cell.angle_beta   90.00
_cell.angle_gamma   90.00
#
_symmetry.space_group_name_H-M   'P 1'
#
loop_
_entity.id
_entity.type
_entity.pdbx_description
1 polymer ?
#
loop_
_entity_poly.entity_id
_entity_poly.type
_entity_poly.pdbx_seq_one_letter_code
_entity_poly.pdbx_strand_id
1 'polypeptide(L)'
;MPLCPKLPWASIASVLVAISGCVMFCAIFADGIEGFLFQINTMAPVIGPEVTATIRLVLVYLALVFCGAFLLFLVVAVFATKAIASQSSPENRLPLYHRILSHRSTVALIMMVAHTLLILWLVVFCVCAMALILYVVFWFGMHQFCAFVDTQCFDFAVLVPIVKKLSRNKIDLVFCQEKKKAICDTNYLGEFIVSFLCSVMALLGIVYLLMCMSANYSRLSAMISKQKGKHYVMNMGTLESDSIIVQSMDK
;
A
#
# COMPACT_ATOMS: atom_id res chain seq x y z
N MET A 1 4.88 1.28 28.38
CA MET A 1 4.84 2.73 28.09
C MET A 1 3.39 3.19 27.98
N PRO A 2 2.88 4.00 28.92
CA PRO A 2 1.52 4.51 28.88
C PRO A 2 1.51 5.85 28.14
N LEU A 3 1.35 5.81 26.82
CA LEU A 3 1.01 6.99 26.03
C LEU A 3 -0.36 6.76 25.40
N CYS A 4 -1.41 7.36 25.96
CA CYS A 4 -2.40 8.13 25.19
C CYS A 4 -3.56 8.60 26.07
N PRO A 5 -3.63 9.91 26.37
CA PRO A 5 -4.91 10.56 26.58
C PRO A 5 -5.59 10.76 25.21
N LYS A 6 -6.74 10.10 25.02
CA LYS A 6 -7.88 10.49 24.15
C LYS A 6 -7.72 10.65 22.62
N LEU A 7 -6.54 10.77 22.00
CA LEU A 7 -6.39 10.98 20.54
C LEU A 7 -5.45 9.97 19.84
N PRO A 8 -5.86 9.31 18.74
CA PRO A 8 -5.06 8.28 18.04
C PRO A 8 -4.00 8.90 17.10
N TRP A 9 -3.11 9.74 17.63
CA TRP A 9 -2.07 10.44 16.87
C TRP A 9 -1.20 9.49 16.03
N ALA A 10 -0.83 8.34 16.59
CA ALA A 10 -0.03 7.33 15.92
C ALA A 10 -0.71 6.78 14.66
N SER A 11 -2.03 6.51 14.72
CA SER A 11 -2.80 6.02 13.57
C SER A 11 -2.99 7.10 12.50
N ILE A 12 -3.19 8.35 12.90
CA ILE A 12 -3.28 9.49 11.97
C ILE A 12 -1.96 9.64 11.22
N ALA A 13 -0.83 9.67 11.93
CA ALA A 13 0.48 9.82 11.33
C ALA A 13 0.79 8.68 10.34
N SER A 14 0.48 7.42 10.70
CA SER A 14 0.72 6.29 9.80
C SER A 14 -0.12 6.33 8.53
N VAL A 15 -1.37 6.79 8.63
CA VAL A 15 -2.25 6.94 7.46
C VAL A 15 -1.73 8.03 6.53
N LEU A 16 -1.26 9.15 7.09
CA LEU A 16 -0.66 10.23 6.29
C LEU A 16 0.57 9.73 5.54
N VAL A 17 1.48 9.01 6.20
CA VAL A 17 2.68 8.44 5.59
C VAL A 17 2.32 7.38 4.52
N ALA A 18 1.32 6.54 4.79
CA ALA A 18 0.87 5.52 3.84
C ALA A 18 0.23 6.15 2.58
N ILE A 19 -0.63 7.16 2.76
CA ILE A 19 -1.26 7.88 1.65
C ILE A 19 -0.22 8.66 0.85
N SER A 20 0.66 9.41 1.50
CA SER A 20 1.69 10.18 0.81
C SER A 20 2.63 9.27 0.02
N GLY A 21 3.07 8.16 0.62
CA GLY A 21 3.90 7.17 -0.06
C GLY A 21 3.20 6.53 -1.26
N CYS A 22 1.93 6.17 -1.11
CA CYS A 22 1.14 5.57 -2.17
C CYS A 22 0.93 6.52 -3.35
N VAL A 23 0.50 7.76 -3.09
CA VAL A 23 0.25 8.76 -4.14
C VAL A 23 1.55 9.14 -4.85
N MET A 24 2.63 9.40 -4.10
CA MET A 24 3.93 9.72 -4.69
C MET A 24 4.49 8.56 -5.50
N PHE A 25 4.38 7.32 -5.00
CA PHE A 25 4.77 6.13 -5.74
C PHE A 25 4.03 6.05 -7.08
N CYS A 26 2.70 6.12 -7.09
CA CYS A 26 1.92 5.97 -8.30
C CYS A 26 2.21 7.06 -9.34
N ALA A 27 2.42 8.31 -8.91
CA ALA A 27 2.77 9.41 -9.82
C ALA A 27 4.15 9.22 -10.44
N ILE A 28 5.18 9.07 -9.59
CA ILE A 28 6.57 9.02 -10.04
C ILE A 28 6.86 7.72 -10.82
N PHE A 29 6.25 6.61 -10.41
CA PHE A 29 6.39 5.34 -11.13
C PHE A 29 5.72 5.39 -12.51
N ALA A 30 4.58 6.09 -12.64
CA ALA A 30 3.95 6.27 -13.95
C ALA A 30 4.88 7.07 -14.89
N ASP A 31 5.47 8.16 -14.40
CA ASP A 31 6.40 8.97 -15.17
C ASP A 31 7.65 8.17 -15.59
N GLY A 32 8.20 7.36 -14.67
CA GLY A 32 9.35 6.48 -14.94
C GLY A 32 9.06 5.41 -16.01
N ILE A 33 7.88 4.78 -15.95
CA ILE A 33 7.45 3.79 -16.95
C ILE A 33 7.19 4.45 -18.30
N GLU A 34 6.53 5.61 -18.33
CA GLU A 34 6.29 6.37 -19.57
C GLU A 34 7.61 6.78 -20.23
N GLY A 35 8.57 7.29 -19.45
CA GLY A 35 9.91 7.61 -19.93
C GLY A 35 10.67 6.38 -20.46
N PHE A 36 10.62 5.26 -19.75
CA PHE A 36 11.24 4.01 -20.19
C PHE A 36 10.62 3.46 -21.48
N LEU A 37 9.29 3.48 -21.59
CA LEU A 37 8.59 3.07 -22.79
C LEU A 37 8.90 3.98 -23.98
N PHE A 38 9.05 5.29 -23.76
CA PHE A 38 9.50 6.23 -24.78
C PHE A 38 10.91 5.90 -25.30
N GLN A 39 11.84 5.55 -24.40
CA GLN A 39 13.19 5.11 -24.77
C GLN A 39 13.16 3.83 -25.63
N ILE A 40 12.38 2.82 -25.22
CA ILE A 40 12.20 1.58 -26.00
C ILE A 40 11.57 1.87 -27.35
N ASN A 41 10.50 2.67 -27.40
CA ASN A 41 9.77 2.95 -28.64
C ASN A 41 10.62 3.71 -29.66
N THR A 42 11.59 4.50 -29.19
CA THR A 42 12.59 5.16 -30.04
C THR A 42 13.56 4.16 -30.68
N MET A 43 13.88 3.05 -30.00
CA MET A 43 14.73 1.98 -30.53
C MET A 43 13.97 0.99 -31.41
N ALA A 44 12.77 0.59 -30.98
CA ALA A 44 11.92 -0.36 -31.67
C ALA A 44 10.47 0.09 -31.50
N PRO A 45 9.80 0.56 -32.57
CA PRO A 45 8.42 1.01 -32.51
C PRO A 45 7.50 -0.20 -32.37
N VAL A 46 7.34 -0.68 -31.14
CA VAL A 46 6.57 -1.89 -30.80
C VAL A 46 5.37 -1.55 -29.93
N ILE A 47 5.41 -0.43 -29.18
CA ILE A 47 4.45 -0.13 -28.12
C ILE A 47 3.68 1.15 -28.48
N GLY A 48 2.36 1.02 -28.65
CA GLY A 48 1.48 2.14 -28.94
C GLY A 48 1.14 2.99 -27.70
N PRO A 49 0.64 4.23 -27.90
CA PRO A 49 0.30 5.17 -26.81
C PRO A 49 -0.83 4.66 -25.91
N GLU A 50 -1.67 3.75 -26.40
CA GLU A 50 -2.78 3.15 -25.64
C GLU A 50 -2.29 2.33 -24.42
N VAL A 51 -1.13 1.69 -24.53
CA VAL A 51 -0.57 0.86 -23.46
C VAL A 51 -0.14 1.74 -22.29
N THR A 52 0.56 2.85 -22.57
CA THR A 52 1.00 3.82 -21.56
C THR A 52 -0.19 4.44 -20.82
N ALA A 53 -1.23 4.83 -21.55
CA ALA A 53 -2.47 5.36 -20.96
C ALA A 53 -3.14 4.33 -20.04
N THR A 54 -3.16 3.06 -20.46
CA THR A 54 -3.72 1.95 -19.66
C THR A 54 -2.95 1.75 -18.36
N ILE A 55 -1.62 1.74 -18.40
CA ILE A 55 -0.78 1.60 -17.20
C ILE A 55 -1.03 2.74 -16.21
N ARG A 56 -1.08 3.98 -16.70
CA ARG A 56 -1.36 5.16 -15.87
C ARG A 56 -2.73 5.07 -15.20
N LEU A 57 -3.76 4.64 -15.94
CA LEU A 57 -5.11 4.45 -15.39
C LEU A 57 -5.11 3.37 -14.29
N VAL A 58 -4.43 2.25 -14.51
CA VAL A 58 -4.30 1.18 -13.50
C VAL A 58 -3.63 1.69 -12.23
N LEU A 59 -2.55 2.48 -12.34
CA LEU A 59 -1.86 3.07 -11.19
C LEU A 59 -2.74 4.07 -10.43
N VAL A 60 -3.53 4.89 -11.14
CA VAL A 60 -4.50 5.79 -10.51
C VAL A 60 -5.58 5.02 -9.75
N TYR A 61 -6.13 3.96 -10.35
CA TYR A 61 -7.12 3.11 -9.68
C TYR A 61 -6.53 2.44 -8.44
N LEU A 62 -5.30 1.93 -8.53
CA LEU A 62 -4.55 1.38 -7.40
C LEU A 62 -4.43 2.40 -6.27
N ALA A 63 -4.01 3.63 -6.57
CA ALA A 63 -3.89 4.71 -5.58
C ALA A 63 -5.22 5.00 -4.90
N LEU A 64 -6.32 5.08 -5.66
CA LEU A 64 -7.67 5.34 -5.12
C LEU A 64 -8.13 4.24 -4.17
N VAL A 65 -7.95 2.97 -4.55
CA VAL A 65 -8.33 1.82 -3.72
C VAL A 65 -7.55 1.80 -2.41
N PHE A 66 -6.23 1.99 -2.46
CA PHE A 66 -5.40 2.00 -1.25
C PHE A 66 -5.66 3.21 -0.36
N CYS A 67 -5.80 4.42 -0.93
CA CYS A 67 -6.15 5.61 -0.16
C CYS A 67 -7.52 5.46 0.52
N GLY A 68 -8.53 4.97 -0.20
CA GLY A 68 -9.85 4.69 0.37
C GLY A 68 -9.79 3.69 1.52
N ALA A 69 -9.00 2.63 1.37
CA ALA A 69 -8.80 1.64 2.43
C ALA A 69 -8.09 2.22 3.67
N PHE A 70 -7.03 3.03 3.48
CA PHE A 70 -6.33 3.68 4.59
C PHE A 70 -7.22 4.65 5.37
N LEU A 71 -8.08 5.41 4.67
CA LEU A 71 -9.06 6.28 5.30
C LEU A 71 -10.10 5.47 6.08
N LEU A 72 -10.59 4.36 5.52
CA LEU A 72 -11.52 3.47 6.22
C LEU A 72 -10.88 2.89 7.50
N PHE A 73 -9.61 2.49 7.44
CA PHE A 73 -8.89 2.03 8.63
C PHE A 73 -8.70 3.14 9.67
N LEU A 74 -8.44 4.37 9.24
CA LEU A 74 -8.35 5.51 10.16
C LEU A 74 -9.66 5.70 10.93
N VAL A 75 -10.79 5.68 10.21
CA VAL A 75 -12.12 5.84 10.78
C VAL A 75 -12.37 4.77 11.84
N VAL A 76 -12.07 3.51 11.54
CA VAL A 76 -12.22 2.39 12.47
C VAL A 76 -11.30 2.54 13.68
N ALA A 77 -10.04 2.95 13.48
CA ALA A 77 -9.09 3.17 14.57
C ALA A 77 -9.56 4.27 15.53
N VAL A 78 -10.10 5.38 15.00
CA VAL A 78 -10.66 6.48 15.80
C VAL A 78 -11.87 6.01 16.60
N PHE A 79 -12.79 5.26 15.98
CA PHE A 79 -13.96 4.73 16.68
C PHE A 79 -13.56 3.71 17.76
N ALA A 80 -12.64 2.79 17.48
CA ALA A 80 -12.14 1.85 18.47
C ALA A 80 -11.54 2.59 19.69
N THR A 81 -10.76 3.65 19.44
CA THR A 81 -10.16 4.48 20.51
C THR A 81 -11.24 5.21 21.33
N LYS A 82 -12.27 5.75 20.69
CA LYS A 82 -13.40 6.40 21.37
C LYS A 82 -14.26 5.42 22.18
N ALA A 83 -14.44 4.19 21.71
CA ALA A 83 -15.14 3.13 22.46
C ALA A 83 -14.43 2.86 23.79
N ILE A 84 -13.11 2.63 23.71
CA ILE A 84 -12.25 2.39 24.87
C ILE A 84 -12.34 3.55 25.86
N ALA A 85 -12.32 4.79 25.39
CA ALA A 85 -12.38 5.97 26.25
C ALA A 85 -13.76 6.18 26.90
N SER A 86 -14.85 5.99 26.14
CA SER A 86 -16.22 6.29 26.61
C SER A 86 -16.72 5.37 27.73
N GLN A 87 -16.29 4.11 27.77
CA GLN A 87 -16.72 3.15 28.80
C GLN A 87 -16.16 3.46 30.20
N SER A 88 -15.22 4.40 30.30
CA SER A 88 -14.78 4.94 31.59
C SER A 88 -15.82 5.87 32.24
N SER A 89 -16.87 6.27 31.50
CA SER A 89 -17.94 7.14 31.98
C SER A 89 -19.30 6.42 31.82
N PRO A 90 -19.98 6.03 32.92
CA PRO A 90 -21.15 5.14 32.89
C PRO A 90 -22.43 5.76 32.29
N GLU A 91 -22.44 7.05 31.96
CA GLU A 91 -23.66 7.79 31.63
C GLU A 91 -23.93 7.96 30.12
N ASN A 92 -22.96 7.68 29.24
CA ASN A 92 -23.09 8.04 27.83
C ASN A 92 -23.54 6.85 26.97
N ARG A 93 -24.81 6.89 26.52
CA ARG A 93 -25.33 5.95 25.52
C ARG A 93 -24.63 6.19 24.18
N LEU A 94 -23.63 5.38 23.86
CA LEU A 94 -22.99 5.47 22.57
C LEU A 94 -23.98 5.13 21.44
N PRO A 95 -23.96 5.88 20.33
CA PRO A 95 -24.85 5.65 19.21
C PRO A 95 -24.60 4.28 18.55
N LEU A 96 -25.64 3.73 17.93
CA LEU A 96 -25.69 2.36 17.39
C LEU A 96 -24.51 2.03 16.46
N TYR A 97 -24.12 2.97 15.60
CA TYR A 97 -22.99 2.80 14.66
C TYR A 97 -21.67 2.56 15.40
N HIS A 98 -21.48 3.18 16.56
CA HIS A 98 -20.28 3.03 17.38
C HIS A 98 -20.21 1.63 18.01
N ARG A 99 -21.37 1.05 18.35
CA ARG A 99 -21.47 -0.31 18.89
C ARG A 99 -21.21 -1.37 17.83
N ILE A 100 -21.66 -1.15 16.60
CA ILE A 100 -21.46 -2.05 15.46
C ILE A 100 -20.00 -2.04 14.99
N LEU A 101 -19.40 -0.85 14.85
CA LEU A 101 -18.00 -0.72 14.40
C LEU A 101 -17.00 -1.20 15.47
N SER A 102 -17.37 -1.09 16.74
CA SER A 102 -16.58 -1.61 17.87
C SER A 102 -16.89 -3.07 18.20
N HIS A 103 -17.70 -3.77 17.39
CA HIS A 103 -17.97 -5.18 17.62
C HIS A 103 -16.75 -6.03 17.23
N ARG A 104 -16.46 -7.07 18.01
CA ARG A 104 -15.26 -7.91 17.83
C ARG A 104 -15.16 -8.52 16.43
N SER A 105 -16.30 -8.93 15.87
CA SER A 105 -16.38 -9.51 14.51
C SER A 105 -15.99 -8.48 13.44
N THR A 106 -16.50 -7.25 13.53
CA THR A 106 -16.21 -6.17 12.59
C THR A 106 -14.73 -5.82 12.59
N VAL A 107 -14.12 -5.66 13.77
CA VAL A 107 -12.69 -5.35 13.88
C VAL A 107 -11.82 -6.52 13.39
N ALA A 108 -12.23 -7.77 13.63
CA ALA A 108 -11.52 -8.94 13.09
C ALA A 108 -11.58 -9.00 11.56
N LEU A 109 -12.74 -8.75 10.95
CA LEU A 109 -12.86 -8.69 9.48
C LEU A 109 -11.99 -7.58 8.88
N ILE A 110 -11.98 -6.41 9.51
CA ILE A 110 -11.14 -5.28 9.06
C ILE A 110 -9.65 -5.63 9.17
N MET A 111 -9.23 -6.32 10.23
CA MET A 111 -7.87 -6.82 10.36
C MET A 111 -7.51 -7.81 9.26
N MET A 112 -8.42 -8.72 8.87
CA MET A 112 -8.20 -9.63 7.74
C MET A 112 -8.01 -8.86 6.43
N VAL A 113 -8.85 -7.87 6.16
CA VAL A 113 -8.73 -6.99 4.99
C VAL A 113 -7.42 -6.18 5.01
N ALA A 114 -6.96 -5.74 6.18
CA ALA A 114 -5.69 -5.03 6.31
C ALA A 114 -4.49 -5.94 5.96
N HIS A 115 -4.54 -7.22 6.33
CA HIS A 115 -3.49 -8.19 5.95
C HIS A 115 -3.50 -8.50 4.46
N THR A 116 -4.68 -8.62 3.83
CA THR A 116 -4.74 -8.84 2.38
C THR A 116 -4.20 -7.64 1.61
N LEU A 117 -4.47 -6.41 2.06
CA LEU A 117 -3.88 -5.20 1.48
C LEU A 117 -2.37 -5.12 1.66
N LEU A 118 -1.84 -5.54 2.81
CA LEU A 118 -0.39 -5.64 3.02
C LEU A 118 0.25 -6.60 2.01
N ILE A 119 -0.33 -7.79 1.82
CA ILE A 119 0.16 -8.77 0.84
C ILE A 119 0.10 -8.19 -0.57
N LEU A 120 -1.00 -7.53 -0.94
CA LEU A 120 -1.14 -6.89 -2.24
C LEU A 120 -0.08 -5.80 -2.45
N TRP A 121 0.18 -4.96 -1.45
CA TRP A 121 1.22 -3.93 -1.53
C TRP A 121 2.63 -4.54 -1.61
N LEU A 122 2.86 -5.68 -0.95
CA LEU A 122 4.13 -6.41 -1.06
C LEU A 122 4.38 -6.87 -2.51
N VAL A 123 3.35 -7.32 -3.22
CA VAL A 123 3.46 -7.65 -4.65
C VAL A 123 3.83 -6.42 -5.47
N VAL A 124 3.19 -5.27 -5.21
CA VAL A 124 3.53 -3.99 -5.87
C VAL A 124 4.98 -3.60 -5.60
N PHE A 125 5.45 -3.73 -4.36
CA PHE A 125 6.83 -3.48 -3.97
C PHE A 125 7.81 -4.39 -4.73
N CYS A 126 7.53 -5.69 -4.84
CA CYS A 126 8.34 -6.63 -5.60
C CYS A 126 8.39 -6.26 -7.10
N VAL A 127 7.25 -5.90 -7.71
CA VAL A 127 7.20 -5.45 -9.10
C VAL A 127 8.03 -4.18 -9.30
N CYS A 128 7.94 -3.22 -8.38
CA CYS A 128 8.75 -2.01 -8.42
C CYS A 128 10.26 -2.31 -8.32
N ALA A 129 10.66 -3.23 -7.42
CA ALA A 129 12.05 -3.64 -7.28
C ALA A 129 12.58 -4.31 -8.56
N MET A 130 11.77 -5.18 -9.17
CA MET A 130 12.10 -5.80 -10.46
C MET A 130 12.24 -4.76 -11.58
N ALA A 131 11.31 -3.80 -11.67
CA ALA A 131 11.38 -2.72 -12.64
C ALA A 131 12.64 -1.86 -12.48
N LEU A 132 13.01 -1.51 -11.24
CA LEU A 132 14.24 -0.79 -10.94
C LEU A 132 15.48 -1.57 -11.40
N ILE A 133 15.57 -2.87 -11.08
CA ILE A 133 16.70 -3.70 -11.49
C ILE A 133 16.79 -3.78 -13.01
N LEU A 134 15.66 -4.00 -13.70
CA LEU A 134 15.60 -4.03 -15.15
C LEU A 134 16.06 -2.71 -15.77
N TYR A 135 15.63 -1.58 -15.20
CA TYR A 135 16.05 -0.26 -15.68
C TYR A 135 17.54 -0.02 -15.43
N VAL A 136 18.10 -0.43 -14.29
CA VAL A 136 19.54 -0.32 -14.01
C VAL A 136 20.36 -1.13 -15.01
N VAL A 137 19.95 -2.36 -15.32
CA VAL A 137 20.62 -3.20 -16.33
C VAL A 137 20.54 -2.56 -17.71
N PHE A 138 19.37 -2.04 -18.07
CA PHE A 138 19.16 -1.33 -19.33
C PHE A 138 20.05 -0.08 -19.42
N TRP A 139 20.03 0.78 -18.40
CA TRP A 139 20.83 1.99 -18.30
C TRP A 139 22.32 1.69 -18.42
N PHE A 140 22.82 0.69 -17.70
CA PHE A 140 24.22 0.28 -17.78
C PHE A 140 24.58 -0.20 -19.19
N GLY A 141 23.75 -1.06 -19.79
CA GLY A 141 23.93 -1.51 -21.17
C GLY A 141 24.00 -0.33 -22.15
N MET A 142 23.04 0.59 -22.06
CA MET A 142 22.99 1.77 -22.92
C MET A 142 24.19 2.68 -22.73
N HIS A 143 24.66 2.89 -21.50
CA HIS A 143 25.86 3.68 -21.25
C HIS A 143 27.11 3.08 -21.92
N GLN A 144 27.28 1.76 -21.85
CA GLN A 144 28.38 1.06 -22.54
C GLN A 144 28.26 1.20 -24.07
N PHE A 145 27.04 1.09 -24.62
CA PHE A 145 26.80 1.34 -26.05
C PHE A 145 27.10 2.80 -26.44
N CYS A 146 26.67 3.77 -25.65
CA CYS A 146 26.86 5.20 -25.93
C CYS A 146 28.35 5.60 -25.91
N ALA A 147 29.16 4.97 -25.06
CA ALA A 147 30.61 5.19 -24.93
C ALA A 147 31.42 4.52 -26.06
N PHE A 148 30.95 3.40 -26.61
CA PHE A 148 31.64 2.70 -27.69
C PHE A 148 31.33 3.27 -29.09
N VAL A 149 30.15 3.85 -29.29
CA VAL A 149 29.73 4.42 -30.57
C VAL A 149 30.31 5.83 -30.73
N ASP A 150 31.51 5.93 -31.29
CA ASP A 150 32.17 7.19 -31.57
C ASP A 150 31.73 7.74 -32.95
N THR A 151 31.04 8.88 -32.93
CA THR A 151 30.72 9.82 -34.04
C THR A 151 30.06 9.35 -35.35
N GLN A 152 29.97 8.07 -35.69
CA GLN A 152 29.35 7.61 -36.96
C GLN A 152 28.01 6.90 -36.74
N CYS A 153 27.05 7.11 -37.67
CA CYS A 153 25.79 6.36 -37.68
C CYS A 153 26.11 4.87 -37.82
N PHE A 154 25.78 4.06 -36.82
CA PHE A 154 26.01 2.63 -36.88
C PHE A 154 24.87 1.97 -37.65
N ASP A 155 25.19 1.34 -38.76
CA ASP A 155 24.28 0.52 -39.54
C ASP A 155 24.44 -0.94 -39.06
N PHE A 156 23.43 -1.47 -38.35
CA PHE A 156 23.39 -2.86 -37.92
C PHE A 156 23.07 -3.84 -39.07
N ALA A 157 23.41 -3.48 -40.32
CA ALA A 157 23.30 -4.34 -41.51
C ALA A 157 23.89 -5.75 -41.31
N VAL A 158 24.92 -5.89 -40.46
CA VAL A 158 25.57 -7.19 -40.15
C VAL A 158 24.70 -8.10 -39.26
N LEU A 159 23.78 -7.55 -38.47
CA LEU A 159 22.84 -8.32 -37.63
C LEU A 159 21.49 -8.59 -38.30
N VAL A 160 21.26 -8.10 -39.53
CA VAL A 160 20.04 -8.32 -40.33
C VAL A 160 19.56 -9.79 -40.35
N PRO A 161 20.41 -10.82 -40.52
CA PRO A 161 19.93 -12.20 -40.55
C PRO A 161 19.42 -12.70 -39.17
N ILE A 162 19.94 -12.16 -38.07
CA ILE A 162 19.53 -12.52 -36.70
C ILE A 162 18.25 -11.76 -36.31
N VAL A 163 18.15 -10.49 -36.69
CA VAL A 163 17.01 -9.62 -36.36
C VAL A 163 15.76 -9.95 -37.21
N LYS A 164 15.93 -10.39 -38.47
CA LYS A 164 14.82 -10.90 -39.31
C LYS A 164 14.15 -12.16 -38.74
N LYS A 165 14.85 -12.95 -37.93
CA LYS A 165 14.27 -14.13 -37.25
C LYS A 165 13.43 -13.75 -36.03
N LEU A 166 13.72 -12.60 -35.39
CA LEU A 166 13.05 -12.18 -34.16
C LEU A 166 11.85 -11.24 -34.40
N SER A 167 11.84 -10.48 -35.50
CA SER A 167 10.77 -9.51 -35.79
C SER A 167 10.42 -9.47 -37.29
N ARG A 168 9.12 -9.51 -37.59
CA ARG A 168 8.56 -9.45 -38.96
C ARG A 168 8.43 -8.01 -39.48
N ASN A 169 8.61 -7.01 -38.60
CA ASN A 169 8.52 -5.60 -38.96
C ASN A 169 9.89 -5.03 -39.34
N LYS A 170 9.89 -4.06 -40.27
CA LYS A 170 11.09 -3.30 -40.65
C LYS A 170 11.58 -2.52 -39.44
N ILE A 171 12.56 -3.06 -38.72
CA ILE A 171 13.32 -2.34 -37.71
C ILE A 171 14.34 -1.50 -38.49
N ASP A 172 14.24 -0.17 -38.41
CA ASP A 172 15.27 0.72 -38.95
C ASP A 172 16.57 0.47 -38.17
N LEU A 173 17.53 -0.20 -38.82
CA LEU A 173 18.81 -0.62 -38.24
C LEU A 173 19.88 0.47 -38.31
N VAL A 174 19.51 1.69 -38.73
CA VAL A 174 20.39 2.85 -38.82
C VAL A 174 20.17 3.72 -37.58
N PHE A 175 21.08 3.62 -36.61
CA PHE A 175 21.07 4.48 -35.43
C PHE A 175 21.94 5.72 -35.69
N CYS A 176 21.30 6.85 -36.03
CA CYS A 176 21.98 8.13 -36.23
C CYS A 176 22.00 9.02 -34.98
N GLN A 177 22.86 10.06 -35.00
CA GLN A 177 23.18 10.97 -33.89
C GLN A 177 21.97 11.54 -33.14
N GLU A 178 20.88 11.86 -33.84
CA GLU A 178 19.67 12.47 -33.22
C GLU A 178 18.96 11.49 -32.27
N LYS A 179 18.86 10.20 -32.65
CA LYS A 179 18.30 9.15 -31.78
C LYS A 179 19.26 8.80 -30.63
N LYS A 180 20.57 8.91 -30.85
CA LYS A 180 21.59 8.74 -29.79
C LYS A 180 21.42 9.78 -28.69
N LYS A 181 21.19 11.05 -29.03
CA LYS A 181 21.03 12.12 -28.03
C LYS A 181 19.76 11.96 -27.20
N ALA A 182 18.64 11.57 -27.81
CA ALA A 182 17.39 11.32 -27.07
C ALA A 182 17.51 10.14 -26.06
N ILE A 183 18.33 9.14 -26.35
CA ILE A 183 18.48 7.94 -25.52
C ILE A 183 19.60 8.07 -24.48
N CYS A 184 20.75 8.65 -24.86
CA CYS A 184 21.92 8.74 -23.97
C CYS A 184 21.82 9.93 -22.99
N ASP A 185 21.01 10.95 -23.29
CA ASP A 185 20.92 12.18 -22.48
C ASP A 185 19.69 12.18 -21.54
N THR A 186 18.73 11.27 -21.76
CA THR A 186 17.57 11.10 -20.87
C THR A 186 17.82 9.98 -19.87
N ASN A 187 17.78 10.30 -18.57
CA ASN A 187 17.96 9.35 -17.49
C ASN A 187 16.73 9.34 -16.59
N TYR A 188 16.00 8.23 -16.57
CA TYR A 188 14.83 8.02 -15.71
C TYR A 188 15.15 7.20 -14.45
N LEU A 189 16.43 6.97 -14.16
CA LEU A 189 16.87 6.20 -13.00
C LEU A 189 16.41 6.85 -11.69
N GLY A 190 16.38 8.18 -11.65
CA GLY A 190 15.94 8.94 -10.48
C GLY A 190 14.49 8.62 -10.12
N GLU A 191 13.62 8.54 -11.12
CA GLU A 191 12.19 8.23 -10.98
C GLU A 191 11.99 6.80 -10.47
N PHE A 192 12.76 5.83 -10.97
CA PHE A 192 12.72 4.46 -10.45
C PHE A 192 13.25 4.35 -9.01
N ILE A 193 14.30 5.09 -8.65
CA ILE A 193 14.82 5.10 -7.27
C ILE A 193 13.81 5.78 -6.32
N VAL A 194 13.30 6.96 -6.68
CA VAL A 194 12.37 7.70 -5.84
C VAL A 194 11.05 6.96 -5.69
N SER A 195 10.53 6.35 -6.76
CA SER A 195 9.34 5.50 -6.67
C SER A 195 9.58 4.29 -5.75
N PHE A 196 10.74 3.62 -5.84
CA PHE A 196 11.09 2.53 -4.92
C PHE A 196 11.08 2.99 -3.45
N LEU A 197 11.70 4.13 -3.14
CA LEU A 197 11.68 4.72 -1.80
C LEU A 197 10.26 5.08 -1.33
N CYS A 198 9.43 5.62 -2.21
CA CYS A 198 8.02 5.92 -1.92
C CYS A 198 7.21 4.64 -1.64
N SER A 199 7.50 3.55 -2.37
CA SER A 199 6.89 2.24 -2.14
C SER A 199 7.25 1.66 -0.77
N VAL A 200 8.53 1.80 -0.35
CA VAL A 200 8.98 1.45 1.01
C VAL A 200 8.28 2.31 2.06
N MET A 201 8.17 3.62 1.84
CA MET A 201 7.48 4.54 2.75
C MET A 201 6.02 4.13 2.95
N ALA A 202 5.31 3.79 1.86
CA ALA A 202 3.95 3.28 1.94
C ALA A 202 3.87 1.94 2.69
N LEU A 203 4.79 1.00 2.42
CA LEU A 203 4.85 -0.29 3.11
C LEU A 203 5.03 -0.12 4.62
N LEU A 204 5.95 0.76 5.05
CA LEU A 204 6.17 1.09 6.45
C LEU A 204 4.92 1.70 7.09
N GLY A 205 4.24 2.60 6.38
CA GLY A 205 2.96 3.18 6.81
C GLY A 205 1.88 2.12 7.05
N ILE A 206 1.74 1.16 6.13
CA ILE A 206 0.79 0.03 6.25
C ILE A 206 1.15 -0.85 7.45
N VAL A 207 2.40 -1.24 7.60
CA VAL A 207 2.86 -2.09 8.72
C VAL A 207 2.59 -1.40 10.07
N TYR A 208 2.91 -0.11 10.18
CA TYR A 208 2.66 0.64 11.41
C TYR A 208 1.16 0.78 11.71
N LEU A 209 0.34 0.95 10.67
CA LEU A 209 -1.12 0.95 10.80
C LEU A 209 -1.64 -0.39 11.32
N LEU A 210 -1.14 -1.53 10.80
CA LEU A 210 -1.49 -2.86 11.31
C LEU A 210 -1.05 -3.04 12.78
N MET A 211 0.12 -2.53 13.16
CA MET A 211 0.57 -2.56 14.57
C MET A 211 -0.39 -1.78 15.46
N CYS A 212 -0.80 -0.58 15.07
CA CYS A 212 -1.78 0.22 15.83
C CYS A 212 -3.13 -0.50 15.95
N MET A 213 -3.61 -1.08 14.85
CA MET A 213 -4.89 -1.78 14.81
C MET A 213 -4.87 -3.07 15.63
N SER A 214 -3.79 -3.84 15.60
CA SER A 214 -3.63 -5.04 16.44
C SER A 214 -3.57 -4.71 17.94
N ALA A 215 -2.89 -3.61 18.31
CA ALA A 215 -2.89 -3.09 19.67
C ALA A 215 -4.30 -2.67 20.13
N ASN A 216 -5.05 -1.98 19.27
CA ASN A 216 -6.43 -1.58 19.57
C ASN A 216 -7.36 -2.79 19.68
N TYR A 217 -7.21 -3.79 18.80
CA TYR A 217 -7.99 -5.03 18.82
C TYR A 217 -7.74 -5.83 20.10
N SER A 218 -6.48 -5.99 20.52
CA SER A 218 -6.15 -6.73 21.75
C SER A 218 -6.72 -6.04 23.00
N ARG A 219 -6.63 -4.70 23.08
CA ARG A 219 -7.25 -3.90 24.15
C ARG A 219 -8.76 -4.07 24.18
N LEU A 220 -9.42 -3.97 23.03
CA LEU A 220 -10.86 -4.15 22.90
C LEU A 220 -11.30 -5.57 23.31
N SER A 221 -10.59 -6.59 22.86
CA SER A 221 -10.85 -7.99 23.22
C SER A 221 -10.71 -8.22 24.74
N ALA A 222 -9.64 -7.70 25.34
CA ALA A 222 -9.41 -7.80 26.78
C ALA A 222 -10.50 -7.10 27.61
N MET A 223 -10.98 -5.93 27.17
CA MET A 223 -12.08 -5.23 27.83
C MET A 223 -13.41 -6.01 27.77
N ILE A 224 -13.76 -6.55 26.59
CA ILE A 224 -14.98 -7.34 26.43
C ILE A 224 -14.94 -8.58 27.34
N SER A 225 -13.79 -9.24 27.44
CA SER A 225 -13.59 -10.38 28.36
C SER A 225 -13.83 -9.99 29.82
N LYS A 226 -13.26 -8.85 30.27
CA LYS A 226 -13.47 -8.32 31.63
C LYS A 226 -14.94 -7.98 31.89
N GLN A 227 -15.65 -7.39 30.93
CA GLN A 227 -17.06 -7.03 31.08
C GLN A 227 -17.95 -8.29 31.17
N LYS A 228 -17.67 -9.32 30.37
CA LYS A 228 -18.34 -10.62 30.49
C LYS A 228 -18.12 -11.23 31.87
N GLY A 229 -16.88 -11.26 32.35
CA GLY A 229 -16.57 -11.76 33.70
C GLY A 229 -17.36 -11.05 34.80
N LYS A 230 -17.45 -9.71 34.74
CA LYS A 230 -18.26 -8.93 35.70
C LYS A 230 -19.75 -9.28 35.63
N HIS A 231 -20.32 -9.46 34.43
CA HIS A 231 -21.72 -9.88 34.28
C HIS A 231 -21.98 -11.28 34.85
N TYR A 232 -21.06 -12.24 34.66
CA TYR A 232 -21.21 -13.57 35.26
C TYR A 232 -21.18 -13.52 36.78
N VAL A 233 -20.29 -12.73 37.37
CA VAL A 233 -20.21 -12.56 38.84
C VAL A 233 -21.46 -11.86 39.39
N MET A 234 -21.98 -10.83 38.72
CA MET A 234 -23.23 -10.18 39.14
C MET A 234 -24.43 -11.12 39.07
N ASN A 235 -24.56 -11.90 37.99
CA ASN A 235 -25.65 -12.86 37.85
C ASN A 235 -25.55 -14.01 38.88
N MET A 236 -24.33 -14.44 39.25
CA MET A 236 -24.14 -15.39 40.34
C MET A 236 -24.56 -14.79 41.70
N GLY A 237 -24.13 -13.55 42.00
CA GLY A 237 -24.49 -12.89 43.24
C GLY A 237 -26.00 -12.64 43.41
N THR A 238 -26.71 -12.34 42.31
CA THR A 238 -28.18 -12.23 42.34
C THR A 238 -28.85 -13.58 42.58
N LEU A 239 -28.38 -14.65 41.95
CA LEU A 239 -28.92 -16.01 42.18
C LEU A 239 -28.69 -16.47 43.62
N GLU A 240 -27.53 -16.16 44.19
CA GLU A 240 -27.20 -16.47 45.58
C GLU A 240 -28.09 -15.66 46.55
N SER A 241 -28.30 -14.37 46.26
CA SER A 241 -29.21 -13.50 47.04
C SER A 241 -30.65 -13.98 46.98
N ASP A 242 -31.15 -14.35 45.80
CA ASP A 242 -32.52 -14.86 45.62
C ASP A 242 -32.69 -16.21 46.36
N SER A 243 -31.67 -17.06 46.39
CA SER A 243 -31.71 -18.33 47.13
C SER A 243 -31.75 -18.16 48.65
N ILE A 244 -31.07 -17.15 49.19
CA ILE A 244 -31.07 -16.82 50.62
C ILE A 244 -32.43 -16.23 51.04
N ILE A 245 -33.05 -15.41 50.20
CA ILE A 245 -34.37 -14.84 50.48
C ILE A 245 -35.43 -15.95 50.57
N VAL A 246 -35.41 -16.91 49.64
CA VAL A 246 -36.37 -18.05 49.63
C VAL A 246 -36.21 -18.93 50.87
N GLN A 247 -34.98 -19.24 51.32
CA GLN A 247 -34.77 -20.02 52.54
C GLN A 247 -35.20 -19.30 53.83
N SER A 248 -35.25 -17.96 53.83
CA SER A 248 -35.70 -17.18 54.99
C SER A 248 -37.23 -17.08 55.14
N MET A 249 -37.99 -17.38 54.07
CA MET A 249 -39.46 -17.33 54.08
C MET A 249 -40.12 -18.66 54.49
N ASP A 250 -39.35 -19.76 54.55
CA ASP A 250 -39.81 -21.10 54.94
C ASP A 250 -39.63 -21.40 56.46
N LYS A 251 -39.32 -20.39 57.27
CA LYS A 251 -39.26 -20.47 58.74
C LYS A 251 -40.22 -19.50 59.40
#